data_AF-A0A968N2A7-F1
#
_entry.id   AF-A0A968N2A7-F1
#
_cell.length_a   1.000
_cell.length_b   1.000
_cell.length_c   1.000
_cell.angle_alpha   90.00
_cell.angle_beta   90.00
_cell.angle_gamma   90.00
#
_symmetry.space_group_name_H-M   'P 1'
#
loop_
_entity.id
_entity.type
_entity.pdbx_description
1 polymer ?
#
loop_
_entity_poly.entity_id
_entity_poly.type
_entity_poly.pdbx_seq_one_letter_code
_entity_poly.pdbx_strand_id
1 'polypeptide(L)'
;MAAGSDKSREIQDITGLSATNFADLVRTAQLISDPGGGVSGKISQPDWEGLEIPPGVVENLKALGSKYQYELPHIEPEIVWEQLTPESRSWVIENKNILWEFEELFPPLDED
;
A
#
# COMPACT_ATOMS: atom_id res chain seq x y z
N MET A 1 -5.56 -7.62 24.32
CA MET A 1 -4.42 -7.89 23.42
C MET A 1 -5.01 -8.47 22.16
N ALA A 2 -5.09 -7.69 21.07
CA ALA A 2 -5.43 -8.25 19.77
C ALA A 2 -4.21 -9.06 19.32
N ALA A 3 -4.27 -10.38 19.49
CA ALA A 3 -3.26 -11.25 18.93
C ALA A 3 -3.50 -11.26 17.42
N GLY A 4 -2.58 -10.67 16.64
CA GLY A 4 -2.50 -10.96 15.22
C GLY A 4 -2.43 -12.48 15.04
N SER A 5 -3.08 -13.00 14.00
CA SER A 5 -3.12 -14.45 13.74
C SER A 5 -1.71 -15.04 13.70
N ASP A 6 -1.55 -16.33 14.07
CA ASP A 6 -0.25 -17.01 13.99
C ASP A 6 0.38 -16.87 12.59
N LYS A 7 -0.46 -16.82 11.55
CA LYS A 7 -0.06 -16.58 10.16
C LYS A 7 0.44 -15.15 9.92
N SER A 8 -0.23 -14.13 10.46
CA SER A 8 0.27 -12.75 10.38
C SER A 8 1.66 -12.64 11.00
N ARG A 9 1.96 -13.39 12.07
CA ARG A 9 3.30 -13.41 12.67
C ARG A 9 4.31 -14.16 11.80
N GLU A 10 3.93 -15.34 11.29
CA GLU A 10 4.77 -16.12 10.37
C GLU A 10 5.16 -15.32 9.11
N ILE A 11 4.21 -14.61 8.50
CA ILE A 11 4.48 -13.75 7.35
C ILE A 11 5.52 -12.67 7.71
N GLN A 12 5.35 -12.00 8.84
CA GLN A 12 6.29 -10.97 9.30
C GLN A 12 7.69 -11.55 9.57
N ASP A 13 7.77 -12.73 10.18
CA ASP A 13 9.04 -13.41 10.47
C ASP A 13 9.78 -13.84 9.17
N ILE A 14 9.07 -14.36 8.17
CA ILE A 14 9.66 -14.83 6.91
C ILE A 14 10.08 -13.66 6.01
N THR A 15 9.26 -12.61 5.93
CA THR A 15 9.45 -11.50 4.99
C THR A 15 10.26 -10.35 5.59
N GLY A 16 10.36 -10.31 6.92
CA GLY A 16 10.89 -9.17 7.66
C GLY A 16 10.06 -7.90 7.47
N LEU A 17 8.79 -8.01 7.06
CA LEU A 17 7.82 -6.92 7.08
C LEU A 17 7.26 -6.78 8.48
N SER A 18 7.07 -5.55 8.95
CA SER A 18 6.39 -5.24 10.21
C SER A 18 4.93 -4.86 9.95
N ALA A 19 4.10 -4.87 11.00
CA ALA A 19 2.75 -4.33 10.94
C ALA A 19 2.70 -2.88 10.38
N THR A 20 3.72 -2.06 10.67
CA THR A 20 3.85 -0.71 10.09
C THR A 20 4.02 -0.76 8.58
N ASN A 21 4.87 -1.65 8.06
CA ASN A 21 5.04 -1.79 6.61
C ASN A 21 3.74 -2.21 5.91
N PHE A 22 2.91 -3.04 6.55
CA PHE A 22 1.59 -3.37 6.01
C PHE A 22 0.63 -2.17 6.02
N ALA A 23 0.65 -1.34 7.07
CA ALA A 23 -0.14 -0.12 7.11
C ALA A 23 0.29 0.88 6.01
N ASP A 24 1.59 1.08 5.84
CA ASP A 24 2.15 1.96 4.80
C ASP A 24 1.85 1.43 3.40
N LEU A 25 1.87 0.10 3.21
CA LEU A 25 1.44 -0.54 1.97
C LEU A 25 -0.03 -0.27 1.65
N VAL A 26 -0.93 -0.40 2.64
CA VAL A 26 -2.36 -0.14 2.43
C VAL A 26 -2.56 1.32 2.03
N ARG A 27 -1.88 2.26 2.68
CA ARG A 27 -1.94 3.68 2.30
C ARG A 27 -1.37 3.93 0.91
N THR A 28 -0.22 3.36 0.58
CA THR A 28 0.37 3.42 -0.76
C THR A 28 -0.62 2.91 -1.82
N ALA A 29 -1.32 1.81 -1.53
CA ALA A 29 -2.33 1.26 -2.42
C ALA A 29 -3.53 2.21 -2.58
N GLN A 30 -4.03 2.80 -1.49
CA GLN A 30 -5.09 3.82 -1.53
C GLN A 30 -4.69 5.03 -2.37
N LEU A 31 -3.45 5.52 -2.23
CA LEU A 31 -2.89 6.61 -3.03
C LEU A 31 -2.76 6.24 -4.51
N ILE A 32 -2.30 5.02 -4.82
CA ILE A 32 -2.22 4.54 -6.21
C ILE A 32 -3.62 4.40 -6.85
N SER A 33 -4.61 4.00 -6.05
CA SER A 33 -6.01 3.88 -6.48
C SER A 33 -6.66 5.25 -6.71
N ASP A 34 -6.42 6.20 -5.82
CA ASP A 34 -6.93 7.57 -5.92
C ASP A 34 -5.84 8.60 -5.54
N PRO A 35 -4.95 8.94 -6.49
CA PRO A 35 -3.90 9.93 -6.25
C PRO A 35 -4.43 11.34 -5.97
N GLY A 36 -5.71 11.58 -6.23
CA GLY A 36 -6.41 12.83 -5.97
C GLY A 36 -6.92 12.97 -4.53
N GLY A 37 -6.87 11.91 -3.72
CA GLY A 37 -7.35 11.92 -2.35
C GLY A 37 -8.85 12.20 -2.23
N GLY A 38 -9.66 11.76 -3.20
CA GLY A 38 -11.11 11.95 -3.22
C GLY A 38 -11.56 13.31 -3.78
N VAL A 39 -10.63 14.18 -4.18
CA VAL A 39 -10.96 15.51 -4.70
C VAL A 39 -11.41 15.41 -6.17
N SER A 40 -12.71 15.62 -6.40
CA SER A 40 -13.29 15.60 -7.75
C SER A 40 -12.63 16.66 -8.64
N GLY A 41 -12.07 16.24 -9.78
CA GLY A 41 -11.45 17.14 -10.77
C GLY A 41 -9.91 17.14 -10.77
N LYS A 42 -9.26 16.54 -9.77
CA LYS A 42 -7.80 16.34 -9.76
C LYS A 42 -7.45 15.03 -10.47
N ILE A 43 -7.38 15.06 -11.79
CA ILE A 43 -6.78 13.95 -12.55
C ILE A 43 -5.27 14.13 -12.48
N SER A 44 -4.64 13.58 -11.45
CA SER A 44 -3.21 13.27 -11.54
C SER A 44 -3.11 11.86 -12.11
N GLN A 45 -2.37 11.73 -13.21
CA GLN A 45 -1.89 10.44 -13.70
C GLN A 45 -0.39 10.42 -13.38
N PRO A 46 0.00 9.95 -12.19
CA PRO A 46 1.40 9.92 -11.82
C PRO A 46 2.17 9.01 -12.76
N ASP A 47 3.41 9.39 -13.06
CA ASP A 47 4.33 8.54 -13.79
C ASP A 47 4.87 7.46 -12.84
N TRP A 48 4.11 6.37 -12.71
CA TRP A 48 4.47 5.26 -11.83
C TRP A 48 5.75 4.54 -12.27
N GLU A 49 6.03 4.51 -13.58
CA GLU A 49 7.26 3.92 -14.11
C GLU A 49 8.46 4.77 -13.72
N GLY A 50 8.32 6.11 -13.76
CA GLY A 50 9.32 7.05 -13.24
C GLY A 50 9.55 6.96 -11.72
N LEU A 51 8.60 6.39 -10.97
CA LEU A 51 8.73 6.05 -9.54
C LEU A 51 9.18 4.60 -9.31
N GLU A 52 9.66 3.92 -10.36
CA GLU A 52 10.15 2.54 -10.30
C GLU A 52 9.11 1.52 -9.80
N ILE A 53 7.81 1.78 -10.05
CA ILE A 53 6.73 0.82 -9.77
C ILE A 53 6.36 0.07 -11.05
N PRO A 54 6.56 -1.26 -11.11
CA PRO A 54 6.21 -2.04 -12.28
C PRO A 54 4.70 -1.99 -12.57
N PRO A 55 4.28 -2.03 -13.85
CA PRO A 55 2.85 -1.96 -14.21
C PRO A 55 1.98 -3.01 -13.52
N GLY A 56 2.47 -4.26 -13.39
CA GLY A 56 1.74 -5.33 -12.70
C GLY A 56 1.54 -5.07 -11.21
N VAL A 57 2.52 -4.42 -10.58
CA VAL A 57 2.42 -3.94 -9.18
C VAL A 57 1.38 -2.83 -9.08
N VAL A 58 1.43 -1.84 -9.98
CA VAL A 58 0.44 -0.75 -10.01
C VAL A 58 -0.98 -1.30 -10.15
N GLU A 59 -1.23 -2.23 -11.07
CA GLU A 59 -2.55 -2.83 -11.25
C GLU A 59 -3.04 -3.57 -9.99
N ASN A 60 -2.16 -4.35 -9.35
CA ASN A 60 -2.51 -5.06 -8.14
C ASN A 60 -2.75 -4.11 -6.95
N LEU A 61 -1.93 -3.07 -6.78
CA LEU A 61 -2.09 -2.07 -5.73
C LEU A 61 -3.31 -1.17 -5.96
N LYS A 62 -3.66 -0.84 -7.22
CA LYS A 62 -4.94 -0.16 -7.53
C LYS A 62 -6.13 -0.98 -7.07
N ALA A 63 -6.14 -2.29 -7.35
CA ALA A 63 -7.22 -3.17 -6.90
C ALA A 63 -7.29 -3.27 -5.37
N LEU A 64 -6.14 -3.38 -4.70
CA LEU A 64 -6.05 -3.42 -3.24
C LEU A 64 -6.54 -2.11 -2.61
N GLY A 65 -6.06 -0.98 -3.12
CA GLY A 65 -6.41 0.36 -2.66
C GLY A 65 -7.89 0.65 -2.83
N SER A 66 -8.45 0.36 -4.00
CA SER A 66 -9.88 0.52 -4.26
C SER A 66 -10.75 -0.27 -3.29
N LYS A 67 -10.34 -1.51 -2.97
CA LYS A 67 -11.05 -2.37 -2.00
C LYS A 67 -11.03 -1.79 -0.59
N TYR A 68 -9.94 -1.13 -0.21
CA TYR A 68 -9.72 -0.60 1.14
C TYR A 68 -9.75 0.92 1.20
N GLN A 69 -10.32 1.59 0.20
CA GLN A 69 -10.21 3.04 -0.01
C GLN A 69 -10.60 3.87 1.21
N TYR A 70 -11.58 3.40 1.99
CA TYR A 70 -12.14 4.11 3.15
C TYR A 70 -11.86 3.41 4.47
N GLU A 71 -11.02 2.37 4.46
CA GLU A 71 -10.64 1.63 5.65
C GLU A 71 -9.41 2.24 6.32
N LEU A 72 -9.34 2.12 7.64
CA LEU A 72 -8.09 2.40 8.35
C LEU A 72 -7.02 1.39 7.88
N PRO A 73 -5.75 1.81 7.76
CA PRO A 73 -4.68 0.96 7.24
C PRO A 73 -4.27 -0.18 8.18
N HIS A 74 -4.97 -0.37 9.30
CA HIS A 74 -4.71 -1.41 10.29
C HIS A 74 -5.39 -2.74 9.92
N ILE A 75 -5.26 -3.13 8.66
CA ILE A 75 -5.74 -4.42 8.15
C ILE A 75 -4.76 -5.51 8.57
N GLU A 76 -5.28 -6.68 8.95
CA GLU A 76 -4.43 -7.82 9.32
C GLU A 76 -3.43 -8.18 8.20
N PRO A 77 -2.13 -8.34 8.52
CA PRO A 77 -1.09 -8.66 7.56
C PRO A 77 -1.41 -9.87 6.66
N GLU A 78 -1.98 -10.94 7.23
CA GLU A 78 -2.42 -12.11 6.47
C GLU A 78 -3.39 -11.75 5.34
N ILE A 79 -4.39 -10.92 5.64
CA ILE A 79 -5.42 -10.53 4.68
C ILE A 79 -4.81 -9.71 3.54
N VAL A 80 -3.94 -8.76 3.86
CA VAL A 80 -3.26 -7.94 2.85
C VAL A 80 -2.34 -8.81 2.01
N TRP A 81 -1.53 -9.66 2.65
CA TRP A 81 -0.54 -10.51 1.98
C TRP A 81 -1.17 -11.47 0.97
N GLU A 82 -2.32 -12.06 1.30
CA GLU A 82 -3.06 -12.99 0.41
C GLU A 82 -3.58 -12.33 -0.88
N GLN A 83 -3.71 -11.01 -0.91
CA GLN A 83 -4.21 -10.25 -2.07
C GLN A 83 -3.11 -9.74 -2.99
N LEU A 84 -1.85 -9.83 -2.55
CA LEU A 84 -0.72 -9.44 -3.37
C LEU A 84 -0.35 -10.55 -4.35
N THR A 85 -0.06 -10.16 -5.60
CA THR A 85 0.59 -11.04 -6.57
C THR A 85 2.03 -11.34 -6.11
N PRO A 86 2.67 -12.42 -6.62
CA PRO A 86 4.07 -12.68 -6.33
C PRO A 86 5.02 -11.53 -6.67
N GLU A 87 4.71 -10.79 -7.75
CA GLU A 87 5.45 -9.59 -8.16
C GLU A 87 5.33 -8.49 -7.11
N SER A 88 4.10 -8.13 -6.70
CA SER A 88 3.88 -7.11 -5.67
C SER A 88 4.47 -7.49 -4.33
N ARG A 89 4.44 -8.77 -3.95
CA ARG A 89 5.10 -9.25 -2.71
C ARG A 89 6.60 -8.98 -2.73
N SER A 90 7.24 -9.29 -3.86
CA SER A 90 8.69 -9.06 -4.03
C SER A 90 9.00 -7.57 -3.98
N TRP A 91 8.23 -6.76 -4.73
CA TRP A 91 8.38 -5.31 -4.74
C TRP A 91 8.18 -4.69 -3.34
N VAL A 92 7.17 -5.12 -2.58
CA VAL A 92 6.95 -4.63 -1.20
C VAL A 92 8.12 -4.97 -0.29
N ILE A 93 8.67 -6.18 -0.37
CA ILE A 93 9.83 -6.58 0.45
C ILE A 93 11.04 -5.70 0.14
N GLU A 94 11.28 -5.42 -1.14
CA GLU A 94 12.39 -4.59 -1.62
C GLU A 94 12.24 -3.12 -1.20
N ASN A 95 11.00 -2.60 -1.20
CA ASN A 95 10.69 -1.19 -0.99
C ASN A 95 10.12 -0.86 0.41
N LYS A 96 10.06 -1.84 1.33
CA LYS A 96 9.38 -1.70 2.62
C LYS A 96 9.79 -0.49 3.46
N ASN A 97 11.01 -0.01 3.31
CA ASN A 97 11.56 1.11 4.09
C ASN A 97 11.24 2.49 3.49
N ILE A 98 10.69 2.54 2.27
CA ILE A 98 10.37 3.78 1.56
C ILE A 98 8.87 3.93 1.24
N LEU A 99 8.03 2.96 1.62
CA LEU A 99 6.58 3.02 1.37
C LEU A 99 5.92 4.28 1.97
N TRP A 100 6.40 4.74 3.12
CA TRP A 100 5.90 5.95 3.78
C TRP A 100 6.16 7.24 2.97
N GLU A 101 7.18 7.26 2.10
CA GLU A 101 7.52 8.44 1.27
C GLU A 101 6.43 8.73 0.23
N PHE A 102 5.62 7.74 -0.13
CA PHE A 102 4.48 7.94 -1.04
C PHE A 102 3.45 8.94 -0.48
N GLU A 103 3.29 9.01 0.84
CA GLU A 103 2.41 10.01 1.45
C GLU A 103 2.91 11.44 1.20
N GLU A 104 4.23 11.64 1.12
CA GLU A 104 4.83 12.95 0.83
C GLU A 104 4.66 13.36 -0.64
N LEU A 105 4.63 12.39 -1.55
CA LEU A 105 4.43 12.64 -2.99
C LEU A 105 2.97 13.00 -3.32
N PHE A 106 2.03 12.54 -2.49
CA PHE A 106 0.60 12.72 -2.70
C PHE A 106 -0.09 13.29 -1.45
N PRO A 107 0.31 14.50 -0.99
CA PRO A 107 -0.24 15.06 0.23
C PRO A 107 -1.75 15.32 0.08
N PRO A 108 -2.55 15.08 1.14
CA PRO A 108 -3.93 15.55 1.22
C PRO A 108 -3.95 17.07 1.02
N LEU A 109 -4.92 17.59 0.27
CA LEU A 109 -4.97 19.02 -0.03
C LEU A 109 -5.38 19.89 1.17
N ASP A 110 -5.95 19.30 2.22
CA ASP A 110 -6.40 20.01 3.43
C ASP A 110 -5.27 20.12 4.47
N GLU A 111 -4.23 20.88 4.13
CA GLU A 111 -3.45 21.67 5.09
C GLU A 111 -3.01 22.98 4.41
N ASP A 112 -3.96 23.90 4.20
CA ASP A 112 -3.76 25.36 4.14
C ASP A 112 -5.01 26.09 4.69
#